data_AF-C0CQ35-F1
#
_entry.id   AF-C0CQ35-F1
#
_cell.length_a   1.000
_cell.length_b   1.000
_cell.length_c   1.000
_cell.angle_alpha   90.00
_cell.angle_beta   90.00
_cell.angle_gamma   90.00
#
_symmetry.space_group_name_H-M   'P 1'
#
loop_
_entity.id
_entity.type
_entity.pdbx_description
1 polymer ?
#
loop_
_entity_poly.entity_id
_entity_poly.type
_entity_poly.pdbx_seq_one_letter_code
_entity_poly.pdbx_strand_id
1 'polypeptide(L)'
;MEDTMRKQPTTLENTEVAVKKKSRAPIVALILLLLLVLLGCAGYYLLLREQPKKAVSRFLDYAKAFNLDGMSSCVQGNKLEGLEENKLNSEAYQPFFQAVNQKLEYKITGLDFHKDKATVTVEINYFDGTETYKEAISEFFRSGMQQLFTGGDMTPKENEELLVGILSEKAKNLPDKLTTTTVKYPCKKVDKQWKITKVDTDTINVITANFGAFTEELENSTEELNAMESEGTTADEPQTQDADSSDDTQTTSTDDGILDYSCDRFTVKYDRHELAEDYSGNQCLLVYYNYTNTSSEATQPMVNVSLRAVQNNEACEAAFPVDDNEAMDNYMAEIPAGNTVSVCQSFELKDTSDVTLELSEAYSFNEDVDTQTLKLQ
;
A
#
# COMPACT_ATOMS: atom_id res chain seq x y z
N MET A 1 85.93 -67.90 -63.39
CA MET A 1 84.90 -68.30 -64.35
C MET A 1 83.94 -67.13 -64.47
N GLU A 2 84.14 -66.22 -65.43
CA GLU A 2 83.66 -66.35 -66.84
C GLU A 2 82.15 -66.65 -66.82
N ASP A 3 81.25 -65.93 -67.48
CA ASP A 3 81.31 -65.22 -68.76
C ASP A 3 80.01 -64.37 -68.87
N THR A 4 80.04 -63.09 -69.26
CA THR A 4 79.79 -62.55 -70.62
C THR A 4 78.35 -62.08 -70.92
N MET A 5 78.25 -60.76 -71.14
CA MET A 5 77.44 -59.95 -72.09
C MET A 5 75.95 -60.30 -72.37
N ARG A 6 75.02 -59.33 -72.41
CA ARG A 6 74.87 -58.30 -73.48
C ARG A 6 73.88 -57.16 -73.13
N LYS A 7 74.07 -56.06 -73.88
CA LYS A 7 73.59 -54.66 -73.86
C LYS A 7 72.05 -54.37 -73.89
N GLN A 8 71.65 -53.35 -73.10
CA GLN A 8 70.88 -52.08 -73.35
C GLN A 8 69.67 -52.02 -74.32
N PRO A 9 68.67 -51.08 -74.17
CA PRO A 9 68.89 -49.65 -73.86
C PRO A 9 67.86 -48.85 -73.00
N THR A 10 68.38 -47.73 -72.46
CA THR A 10 67.80 -46.43 -72.02
C THR A 10 66.29 -46.23 -71.77
N THR A 11 65.96 -45.68 -70.59
CA THR A 11 65.07 -44.51 -70.46
C THR A 11 65.47 -43.70 -69.21
N LEU A 12 65.63 -42.38 -69.37
CA LEU A 12 65.86 -41.41 -68.29
C LEU A 12 64.55 -41.25 -67.50
N GLU A 13 64.56 -41.49 -66.18
CA GLU A 13 63.47 -41.06 -65.32
C GLU A 13 64.00 -40.27 -64.12
N ASN A 14 63.57 -39.01 -64.09
CA ASN A 14 63.90 -37.99 -63.14
C ASN A 14 63.18 -38.30 -61.81
N THR A 15 63.90 -38.76 -60.78
CA THR A 15 63.27 -39.02 -59.47
C THR A 15 63.25 -37.75 -58.64
N GLU A 16 62.20 -36.96 -58.80
CA GLU A 16 61.86 -35.86 -57.91
C GLU A 16 61.36 -36.44 -56.57
N VAL A 17 62.08 -36.19 -55.48
CA VAL A 17 61.71 -36.65 -54.13
C VAL A 17 60.52 -35.81 -53.64
N ALA A 18 59.30 -36.33 -53.80
CA ALA A 18 58.08 -35.70 -53.33
C ALA A 18 58.04 -35.63 -51.79
N VAL A 19 58.22 -34.42 -51.24
CA VAL A 19 57.99 -34.14 -49.81
C VAL A 19 56.50 -34.28 -49.52
N LYS A 20 56.10 -35.33 -48.79
CA LYS A 20 54.70 -35.56 -48.36
C LYS A 20 54.20 -34.39 -47.50
N LYS A 21 53.32 -33.55 -48.05
CA LYS A 21 52.63 -32.47 -47.33
C LYS A 21 51.59 -33.06 -46.37
N LYS A 22 51.83 -32.98 -45.05
CA LYS A 22 50.89 -33.48 -44.00
C LYS A 22 49.51 -32.82 -44.17
N SER A 23 48.47 -33.63 -44.31
CA SER A 23 47.07 -33.17 -44.41
C SER A 23 46.65 -32.43 -43.14
N ARG A 24 46.13 -31.21 -43.28
CA ARG A 24 45.58 -30.40 -42.17
C ARG A 24 44.11 -30.73 -41.86
N ALA A 25 43.46 -31.59 -42.65
CA ALA A 25 42.06 -31.98 -42.46
C ALA A 25 41.72 -32.53 -41.06
N PRO A 26 42.52 -33.42 -40.43
CA PRO A 26 42.22 -33.89 -39.06
C PRO A 26 42.35 -32.78 -38.02
N ILE A 27 43.23 -31.79 -38.25
CA ILE A 27 43.41 -30.64 -37.36
C ILE A 27 42.21 -29.70 -37.47
N VAL A 28 41.73 -29.43 -38.69
CA VAL A 28 40.53 -28.62 -38.92
C VAL A 28 39.27 -29.28 -38.32
N ALA A 29 39.11 -30.60 -38.49
CA ALA A 29 38.01 -31.35 -37.89
C ALA A 29 38.05 -31.30 -36.34
N LEU A 30 39.25 -31.42 -35.74
CA LEU A 30 39.43 -31.29 -34.29
C LEU A 30 39.07 -29.88 -33.79
N ILE A 31 39.49 -28.83 -34.51
CA ILE A 31 39.15 -27.44 -34.16
C ILE A 31 37.63 -27.21 -34.22
N LEU A 32 36.95 -27.73 -35.24
CA LEU A 32 35.49 -27.64 -35.34
C LEU A 32 34.76 -28.38 -34.21
N LEU A 33 35.25 -29.56 -33.82
CA LEU A 33 34.73 -30.30 -32.67
C LEU A 33 34.89 -29.50 -31.36
N LEU A 34 36.07 -28.90 -31.15
CA LEU A 34 36.33 -28.08 -29.96
C LEU A 34 35.42 -26.83 -29.92
N LEU A 35 35.18 -26.19 -31.06
CA LEU A 35 34.24 -25.07 -31.15
C LEU A 35 32.80 -25.49 -30.81
N LEU A 36 32.35 -26.66 -31.29
CA LEU A 36 31.04 -27.21 -30.94
C LEU A 36 30.93 -27.52 -29.44
N VAL A 37 31.97 -28.09 -28.83
CA VAL A 37 32.02 -28.34 -27.38
C VAL A 37 31.97 -27.03 -26.61
N LEU A 38 32.74 -26.01 -27.02
CA LEU A 38 32.72 -24.69 -26.37
C LEU A 38 31.36 -24.00 -26.48
N LEU A 39 30.73 -24.04 -27.65
CA LEU A 39 29.37 -23.52 -27.86
C LEU A 39 28.33 -24.30 -27.05
N GLY A 40 28.45 -25.63 -26.97
CA GLY A 40 27.60 -26.48 -26.15
C GLY A 40 27.75 -26.18 -24.66
N CYS A 41 28.98 -26.01 -24.18
CA CYS A 41 29.27 -25.62 -22.79
C CYS A 41 28.74 -24.22 -22.47
N ALA A 42 28.94 -23.25 -23.36
CA ALA A 42 28.41 -21.89 -23.19
C ALA A 42 26.87 -21.89 -23.18
N GLY A 43 26.23 -22.62 -24.10
CA GLY A 43 24.77 -22.78 -24.15
C GLY A 43 24.23 -23.47 -22.91
N TYR A 44 24.85 -24.56 -22.46
CA TYR A 44 24.47 -25.25 -21.22
C TYR A 44 24.64 -24.37 -19.99
N TYR A 45 25.72 -23.57 -19.93
CA TYR A 45 25.96 -22.63 -18.85
C TYR A 45 24.91 -21.51 -18.79
N LEU A 46 24.51 -20.95 -19.94
CA LEU A 46 23.41 -19.98 -20.00
C LEU A 46 22.07 -20.61 -19.56
N LEU A 47 21.78 -21.84 -19.99
CA LEU A 47 20.59 -22.57 -19.55
C LEU A 47 20.55 -22.79 -18.03
N LEU A 48 21.70 -23.08 -17.40
CA LEU A 48 21.79 -23.22 -15.94
C LEU A 48 21.45 -21.92 -15.21
N ARG A 49 21.90 -20.78 -15.73
CA ARG A 49 21.66 -19.45 -15.15
C ARG A 49 20.21 -18.96 -15.34
N GLU A 50 19.51 -19.43 -16.36
CA GLU A 50 18.10 -19.10 -16.58
C GLU A 50 17.13 -19.86 -15.66
N GLN A 51 17.52 -21.02 -15.12
CA GLN A 51 16.65 -21.81 -14.24
C GLN A 51 16.22 -21.09 -12.94
N PRO A 52 17.11 -20.48 -12.14
CA PRO A 52 16.70 -19.76 -10.94
C PRO A 52 15.82 -18.55 -11.28
N LYS A 53 16.12 -17.84 -12.37
CA LYS A 53 15.27 -16.74 -12.87
C LYS A 53 13.84 -17.22 -13.15
N LYS A 54 13.68 -18.33 -13.88
CA LYS A 54 12.36 -18.92 -14.17
C LYS A 54 11.62 -19.37 -12.91
N ALA A 55 12.33 -19.83 -11.88
CA ALA A 55 11.70 -20.21 -10.62
C ALA A 55 11.14 -18.98 -9.89
N VAL A 56 11.89 -17.88 -9.88
CA VAL A 56 11.45 -16.60 -9.29
C VAL A 56 10.34 -15.96 -10.11
N SER A 57 10.44 -15.94 -11.45
CA SER A 57 9.34 -15.50 -12.32
C SER A 57 8.06 -16.26 -12.05
N ARG A 58 8.12 -17.60 -11.93
CA ARG A 58 6.94 -18.41 -11.62
C ARG A 58 6.32 -18.04 -10.27
N PHE A 59 7.14 -17.81 -9.25
CA PHE A 59 6.66 -17.35 -7.95
C PHE A 59 5.94 -16.00 -8.07
N LEU A 60 6.54 -15.04 -8.80
CA LEU A 60 5.95 -13.71 -9.01
C LEU A 60 4.71 -13.73 -9.91
N ASP A 61 4.63 -14.65 -10.87
CA ASP A 61 3.43 -14.86 -11.68
C ASP A 61 2.28 -15.40 -10.81
N TYR A 62 2.59 -16.28 -9.85
CA TYR A 62 1.59 -16.70 -8.86
C TYR A 62 1.24 -15.56 -7.89
N ALA A 63 2.20 -14.73 -7.48
CA ALA A 63 1.95 -13.55 -6.66
C ALA A 63 1.01 -12.55 -7.37
N LYS A 64 1.27 -12.27 -8.66
CA LYS A 64 0.42 -11.45 -9.53
C LYS A 64 -1.02 -11.97 -9.61
N ALA A 65 -1.20 -13.30 -9.57
CA ALA A 65 -2.50 -13.95 -9.55
C ALA A 65 -3.09 -14.13 -8.13
N PHE A 66 -2.37 -13.68 -7.10
CA PHE A 66 -2.65 -13.95 -5.69
C PHE A 66 -2.93 -15.44 -5.40
N ASN A 67 -2.13 -16.32 -6.01
CA ASN A 67 -2.24 -17.77 -5.86
C ASN A 67 -1.26 -18.28 -4.80
N LEU A 68 -1.73 -18.32 -3.55
CA LEU A 68 -0.92 -18.70 -2.38
C LEU A 68 -0.36 -20.12 -2.46
N ASP A 69 -1.12 -21.08 -3.00
CA ASP A 69 -0.66 -22.46 -3.19
C ASP A 69 0.48 -22.54 -4.21
N GLY A 70 0.33 -21.82 -5.33
CA GLY A 70 1.33 -21.71 -6.38
C GLY A 70 2.62 -21.07 -5.86
N MET A 71 2.50 -19.97 -5.13
CA MET A 71 3.63 -19.30 -4.48
C MET A 71 4.33 -20.22 -3.49
N SER A 72 3.58 -20.82 -2.56
CA SER A 72 4.10 -21.77 -1.57
C SER A 72 4.85 -22.91 -2.24
N SER A 73 4.33 -23.44 -3.36
CA SER A 73 5.00 -24.50 -4.12
C SER A 73 6.37 -24.08 -4.70
N CYS A 74 6.67 -22.79 -4.80
CA CYS A 74 7.97 -22.29 -5.26
C CYS A 74 8.97 -22.09 -4.12
N VAL A 75 8.51 -22.11 -2.87
CA VAL A 75 9.30 -21.86 -1.66
C VAL A 75 9.76 -23.18 -1.01
N GLN A 76 10.97 -23.20 -0.47
CA GLN A 76 11.50 -24.34 0.25
C GLN A 76 10.70 -24.55 1.54
N GLY A 77 10.18 -25.75 1.74
CA GLY A 77 9.31 -26.05 2.89
C GLY A 77 7.84 -25.73 2.66
N ASN A 78 7.49 -25.15 1.51
CA ASN A 78 6.12 -24.81 1.11
C ASN A 78 5.37 -23.92 2.12
N LYS A 79 6.04 -22.91 2.67
CA LYS A 79 5.48 -21.96 3.63
C LYS A 79 5.75 -20.53 3.19
N LEU A 80 4.78 -19.65 3.43
CA LEU A 80 4.87 -18.21 3.24
C LEU A 80 4.81 -17.54 4.61
N GLU A 81 5.93 -17.59 5.32
CA GLU A 81 6.07 -16.94 6.64
C GLU A 81 5.68 -15.46 6.53
N GLY A 82 4.83 -14.97 7.44
CA GLY A 82 4.29 -13.60 7.45
C GLY A 82 2.87 -13.42 6.88
N LEU A 83 2.46 -14.19 5.86
CA LEU A 83 1.07 -14.11 5.34
C LEU A 83 0.07 -14.87 6.22
N GLU A 84 0.52 -15.98 6.83
CA GLU A 84 -0.33 -16.83 7.68
C GLU A 84 -0.69 -16.16 9.02
N GLU A 85 0.15 -15.26 9.52
CA GLU A 85 0.00 -14.61 10.83
C GLU A 85 -1.10 -13.54 10.80
N ASN A 86 -1.26 -12.83 9.68
CA ASN A 86 -2.19 -11.71 9.56
C ASN A 86 -3.61 -12.09 9.11
N LYS A 87 -3.92 -13.40 8.98
CA LYS A 87 -5.22 -13.93 8.48
C LYS A 87 -5.70 -13.36 7.12
N LEU A 88 -4.81 -12.72 6.37
CA LEU A 88 -5.08 -12.15 5.04
C LEU A 88 -5.33 -13.24 3.98
N ASN A 89 -5.09 -14.50 4.32
CA ASN A 89 -5.37 -15.67 3.50
C ASN A 89 -6.83 -16.16 3.57
N SER A 90 -7.72 -15.47 4.31
CA SER A 90 -9.15 -15.76 4.30
C SER A 90 -9.72 -15.66 2.87
N GLU A 91 -10.59 -16.59 2.50
CA GLU A 91 -11.28 -16.59 1.21
C GLU A 91 -12.04 -15.28 0.96
N ALA A 92 -12.50 -14.63 2.03
CA ALA A 92 -13.29 -13.40 1.94
C ALA A 92 -12.50 -12.21 1.35
N TYR A 93 -11.19 -12.12 1.61
CA TYR A 93 -10.35 -11.02 1.15
C TYR A 93 -9.59 -11.31 -0.15
N GLN A 94 -9.64 -12.56 -0.64
CA GLN A 94 -8.95 -12.94 -1.88
C GLN A 94 -9.31 -12.07 -3.09
N PRO A 95 -10.58 -11.68 -3.34
CA PRO A 95 -10.92 -10.84 -4.49
C PRO A 95 -10.19 -9.49 -4.48
N PHE A 96 -10.08 -8.85 -3.31
CA PHE A 96 -9.36 -7.59 -3.15
C PHE A 96 -7.88 -7.76 -3.50
N PHE A 97 -7.21 -8.74 -2.89
CA PHE A 97 -5.79 -8.97 -3.16
C PHE A 97 -5.51 -9.45 -4.58
N GLN A 98 -6.44 -10.19 -5.21
CA GLN A 98 -6.35 -10.52 -6.64
C GLN A 98 -6.40 -9.26 -7.50
N ALA A 99 -7.31 -8.33 -7.22
CA ALA A 99 -7.41 -7.07 -7.97
C ALA A 99 -6.15 -6.21 -7.80
N VAL A 100 -5.68 -6.07 -6.57
CA VAL A 100 -4.45 -5.33 -6.23
C VAL A 100 -3.22 -5.94 -6.91
N ASN A 101 -3.02 -7.25 -6.81
CA ASN A 101 -1.84 -7.91 -7.35
C ASN A 101 -1.84 -8.01 -8.89
N GLN A 102 -2.97 -7.83 -9.58
CA GLN A 102 -2.99 -7.75 -11.04
C GLN A 102 -2.12 -6.60 -11.57
N LYS A 103 -1.99 -5.51 -10.79
CA LYS A 103 -1.13 -4.36 -11.11
C LYS A 103 0.37 -4.63 -10.90
N LEU A 104 0.73 -5.76 -10.27
CA LEU A 104 2.14 -6.13 -10.06
C LEU A 104 2.84 -6.34 -11.39
N GLU A 105 3.94 -5.63 -11.59
CA GLU A 105 4.88 -5.81 -12.69
C GLU A 105 6.28 -6.03 -12.14
N TYR A 106 7.09 -6.83 -12.82
CA TYR A 106 8.44 -7.11 -12.33
C TYR A 106 9.44 -7.28 -13.46
N LYS A 107 10.70 -6.99 -13.12
CA LYS A 107 11.85 -7.13 -14.01
C LYS A 107 13.02 -7.73 -13.25
N ILE A 108 13.55 -8.84 -13.76
CA ILE A 108 14.79 -9.40 -13.24
C ILE A 108 15.96 -8.50 -13.67
N THR A 109 16.61 -7.88 -12.69
CA THR A 109 17.73 -6.93 -12.91
C THR A 109 19.09 -7.56 -12.63
N GLY A 110 19.14 -8.64 -11.84
CA GLY A 110 20.39 -9.26 -11.43
C GLY A 110 20.31 -10.76 -11.18
N LEU A 111 21.46 -11.42 -11.30
CA LEU A 111 21.64 -12.82 -10.92
C LEU A 111 23.06 -13.03 -10.40
N ASP A 112 23.15 -13.33 -9.10
CA ASP A 112 24.33 -13.96 -8.52
C ASP A 112 24.14 -15.49 -8.57
N PHE A 113 25.11 -16.23 -9.13
CA PHE A 113 24.97 -17.65 -9.41
C PHE A 113 26.21 -18.44 -9.03
N HIS A 114 26.02 -19.38 -8.11
CA HIS A 114 27.07 -20.22 -7.56
C HIS A 114 26.60 -21.68 -7.46
N LYS A 115 26.79 -22.43 -8.56
CA LYS A 115 26.48 -23.86 -8.69
C LYS A 115 25.01 -24.19 -8.38
N ASP A 116 24.72 -24.60 -7.15
CA ASP A 116 23.42 -25.01 -6.63
C ASP A 116 22.72 -23.92 -5.81
N LYS A 117 23.35 -22.74 -5.70
CA LYS A 117 22.80 -21.53 -5.07
C LYS A 117 22.76 -20.38 -6.05
N ALA A 118 21.76 -19.53 -5.91
CA ALA A 118 21.64 -18.29 -6.67
C ALA A 118 20.92 -17.23 -5.85
N THR A 119 21.12 -15.96 -6.18
CA THR A 119 20.30 -14.86 -5.70
C THR A 119 19.81 -14.10 -6.93
N VAL A 120 18.50 -14.06 -7.12
CA VAL A 120 17.87 -13.32 -8.21
C VAL A 120 17.45 -11.96 -7.67
N THR A 121 17.95 -10.88 -8.27
CA THR A 121 17.53 -9.52 -7.94
C THR A 121 16.41 -9.11 -8.89
N VAL A 122 15.31 -8.62 -8.32
CA VAL A 122 14.11 -8.25 -9.06
C VAL A 122 13.68 -6.85 -8.65
N GLU A 123 13.44 -6.00 -9.64
CA GLU A 123 12.71 -4.75 -9.48
C GLU A 123 11.23 -5.04 -9.65
N ILE A 124 10.41 -4.62 -8.69
CA ILE A 124 8.97 -4.89 -8.65
C ILE A 124 8.24 -3.55 -8.54
N ASN A 125 7.33 -3.30 -9.48
CA ASN A 125 6.34 -2.23 -9.39
C ASN A 125 5.05 -2.85 -8.87
N TYR A 126 4.49 -2.30 -7.81
CA TYR A 126 3.30 -2.84 -7.16
C TYR A 126 2.38 -1.70 -6.72
N PHE A 127 1.11 -2.04 -6.48
CA PHE A 127 0.17 -1.10 -5.92
C PHE A 127 0.41 -0.98 -4.40
N ASP A 128 0.57 0.26 -3.95
CA ASP A 128 0.71 0.59 -2.54
C ASP A 128 -0.67 0.90 -1.96
N GLY A 129 -1.10 0.06 -1.02
CA GLY A 129 -2.48 0.06 -0.51
C GLY A 129 -2.69 0.92 0.72
N THR A 130 -1.66 1.56 1.29
CA THR A 130 -1.74 2.30 2.56
C THR A 130 -2.91 3.28 2.60
N GLU A 131 -3.03 4.16 1.61
CA GLU A 131 -4.14 5.13 1.55
C GLU A 131 -5.50 4.46 1.30
N THR A 132 -5.53 3.37 0.53
CA THR A 132 -6.76 2.58 0.34
C THR A 132 -7.22 1.91 1.64
N TYR A 133 -6.30 1.43 2.47
CA TYR A 133 -6.63 0.86 3.79
C TYR A 133 -7.12 1.92 4.76
N LYS A 134 -6.50 3.10 4.79
CA LYS A 134 -6.97 4.27 5.56
C LYS A 134 -8.41 4.61 5.18
N GLU A 135 -8.67 4.83 3.89
CA GLU A 135 -10.02 5.11 3.40
C GLU A 135 -11.02 4.00 3.74
N ALA A 136 -10.64 2.73 3.59
CA ALA A 136 -11.52 1.59 3.87
C ALA A 136 -11.89 1.50 5.36
N ILE A 137 -10.95 1.80 6.26
CA ILE A 137 -11.21 1.83 7.70
C ILE A 137 -12.07 3.03 8.08
N SER A 138 -11.80 4.21 7.51
CA SER A 138 -12.65 5.39 7.68
C SER A 138 -14.10 5.12 7.24
N GLU A 139 -14.28 4.49 6.08
CA GLU A 139 -15.60 4.10 5.57
C GLU A 139 -16.26 3.04 6.46
N PHE A 140 -15.50 2.05 6.94
CA PHE A 140 -16.00 1.03 7.86
C PHE A 140 -16.55 1.64 9.16
N PHE A 141 -15.81 2.57 9.78
CA PHE A 141 -16.29 3.27 10.98
C PHE A 141 -17.53 4.10 10.71
N ARG A 142 -17.58 4.84 9.58
CA ARG A 142 -18.76 5.66 9.23
C ARG A 142 -19.99 4.81 8.98
N SER A 143 -19.87 3.76 8.16
CA SER A 143 -20.97 2.83 7.91
C SER A 143 -21.42 2.14 9.21
N GLY A 144 -20.47 1.79 10.09
CA GLY A 144 -20.79 1.22 11.38
C GLY A 144 -21.55 2.17 12.30
N MET A 145 -21.16 3.44 12.35
CA MET A 145 -21.89 4.47 13.09
C MET A 145 -23.29 4.73 12.51
N GLN A 146 -23.41 4.80 11.18
CA GLN A 146 -24.72 4.94 10.52
C GLN A 146 -25.64 3.76 10.83
N GLN A 147 -25.11 2.53 10.82
CA GLN A 147 -25.84 1.33 11.18
C GLN A 147 -26.26 1.34 12.66
N LEU A 148 -25.40 1.81 13.57
CA LEU A 148 -25.74 1.92 14.99
C LEU A 148 -26.97 2.80 15.20
N PHE A 149 -27.08 3.92 14.50
CA PHE A 149 -28.23 4.84 14.62
C PHE A 149 -29.51 4.31 13.97
N THR A 150 -29.41 3.58 12.85
CA THR A 150 -30.57 3.18 12.05
C THR A 150 -31.06 1.75 12.33
N GLY A 151 -30.16 0.86 12.78
CA GLY A 151 -30.41 -0.58 12.90
C GLY A 151 -29.75 -1.27 14.10
N GLY A 152 -29.03 -0.54 14.96
CA GLY A 152 -28.38 -1.08 16.16
C GLY A 152 -27.04 -1.77 15.90
N ASP A 153 -26.51 -2.46 16.92
CA ASP A 153 -25.19 -3.11 16.87
C ASP A 153 -25.09 -4.19 15.78
N MET A 154 -23.97 -4.20 15.07
CA MET A 154 -23.66 -5.25 14.10
C MET A 154 -23.05 -6.48 14.76
N THR A 155 -23.41 -7.65 14.26
CA THR A 155 -22.76 -8.91 14.60
C THR A 155 -21.35 -9.00 14.00
N PRO A 156 -20.45 -9.88 14.51
CA PRO A 156 -19.12 -10.07 13.93
C PRO A 156 -19.13 -10.44 12.44
N LYS A 157 -20.17 -11.16 11.99
CA LYS A 157 -20.31 -11.55 10.59
C LYS A 157 -20.71 -10.36 9.71
N GLU A 158 -21.62 -9.52 10.17
CA GLU A 158 -22.02 -8.30 9.46
C GLU A 158 -20.84 -7.33 9.34
N ASN A 159 -20.02 -7.22 10.39
CA ASN A 159 -18.78 -6.44 10.34
C ASN A 159 -17.80 -6.96 9.28
N GLU A 160 -17.59 -8.29 9.20
CA GLU A 160 -16.73 -8.88 8.17
C GLU A 160 -17.30 -8.65 6.77
N GLU A 161 -18.60 -8.86 6.57
CA GLU A 161 -19.28 -8.63 5.29
C GLU A 161 -19.20 -7.15 4.85
N LEU A 162 -19.35 -6.21 5.79
CA LEU A 162 -19.19 -4.77 5.53
C LEU A 162 -17.77 -4.44 5.07
N LEU A 163 -16.75 -4.88 5.82
CA LEU A 163 -15.35 -4.62 5.47
C LEU A 163 -14.97 -5.23 4.11
N VAL A 164 -15.42 -6.47 3.84
CA VAL A 164 -15.22 -7.13 2.55
C VAL A 164 -15.91 -6.37 1.42
N GLY A 165 -17.12 -5.86 1.67
CA GLY A 165 -17.86 -5.02 0.72
C GLY A 165 -17.10 -3.75 0.37
N ILE A 166 -16.62 -3.02 1.37
CA ILE A 166 -15.83 -1.79 1.21
C ILE A 166 -14.57 -2.07 0.39
N LEU A 167 -13.76 -3.06 0.81
CA LEU A 167 -12.54 -3.41 0.08
C LEU A 167 -12.83 -3.85 -1.37
N SER A 168 -13.93 -4.58 -1.59
CA SER A 168 -14.35 -4.98 -2.93
C SER A 168 -14.77 -3.80 -3.80
N GLU A 169 -15.38 -2.76 -3.24
CA GLU A 169 -15.71 -1.54 -3.97
C GLU A 169 -14.45 -0.75 -4.32
N LYS A 170 -13.55 -0.55 -3.35
CA LYS A 170 -12.24 0.10 -3.58
C LYS A 170 -11.43 -0.62 -4.66
N ALA A 171 -11.46 -1.95 -4.67
CA ALA A 171 -10.78 -2.78 -5.67
C ALA A 171 -11.24 -2.52 -7.12
N LYS A 172 -12.46 -2.01 -7.33
CA LYS A 172 -12.97 -1.70 -8.69
C LYS A 172 -12.28 -0.48 -9.30
N ASN A 173 -11.81 0.45 -8.46
CA ASN A 173 -11.29 1.75 -8.87
C ASN A 173 -9.94 2.06 -8.18
N LEU A 174 -9.01 1.11 -8.23
CA LEU A 174 -7.68 1.31 -7.64
C LEU A 174 -6.88 2.40 -8.38
N PRO A 175 -6.22 3.33 -7.67
CA PRO A 175 -5.31 4.30 -8.26
C PRO A 175 -4.23 3.67 -9.15
N ASP A 176 -3.82 4.36 -10.22
CA ASP A 176 -2.78 3.87 -11.14
C ASP A 176 -1.35 4.13 -10.66
N LYS A 177 -1.19 4.86 -9.56
CA LYS A 177 0.11 5.09 -8.92
C LYS A 177 0.68 3.75 -8.44
N LEU A 178 1.90 3.43 -8.86
CA LEU A 178 2.65 2.26 -8.42
C LEU A 178 3.90 2.68 -7.66
N THR A 179 4.26 1.87 -6.68
CA THR A 179 5.51 1.99 -5.92
C THR A 179 6.51 0.97 -6.45
N THR A 180 7.78 1.36 -6.57
CA THR A 180 8.87 0.47 -7.00
C THR A 180 9.72 0.04 -5.81
N THR A 181 10.00 -1.26 -5.72
CA THR A 181 10.97 -1.81 -4.76
C THR A 181 11.93 -2.80 -5.44
N THR A 182 13.08 -3.06 -4.83
CA THR A 182 14.04 -4.07 -5.30
C THR A 182 14.21 -5.17 -4.28
N VAL A 183 13.80 -6.38 -4.66
CA VAL A 183 13.81 -7.57 -3.80
C VAL A 183 14.86 -8.57 -4.26
N LYS A 184 15.50 -9.25 -3.31
CA LYS A 184 16.48 -10.31 -3.59
C LYS A 184 15.94 -11.66 -3.17
N TYR A 185 15.71 -12.54 -4.14
CA TYR A 185 15.24 -13.90 -3.90
C TYR A 185 16.41 -14.89 -3.80
N PRO A 186 16.76 -15.37 -2.60
CA PRO A 186 17.76 -16.42 -2.44
C PRO A 186 17.16 -17.76 -2.88
N CYS A 187 17.80 -18.44 -3.82
CA CYS A 187 17.35 -19.72 -4.37
C CYS A 187 18.37 -20.84 -4.14
N LYS A 188 17.87 -22.05 -3.97
CA LYS A 188 18.68 -23.27 -3.90
C LYS A 188 18.09 -24.37 -4.77
N LYS A 189 18.96 -25.18 -5.37
CA LYS A 189 18.56 -26.36 -6.12
C LYS A 189 18.32 -27.54 -5.16
N VAL A 190 17.07 -27.96 -5.03
CA VAL A 190 16.60 -29.09 -4.22
C VAL A 190 15.89 -30.08 -5.14
N ASP A 191 16.26 -31.35 -5.10
CA ASP A 191 15.67 -32.41 -5.95
C ASP A 191 15.57 -32.04 -7.45
N LYS A 192 16.65 -31.44 -7.97
CA LYS A 192 16.80 -30.93 -9.34
C LYS A 192 15.89 -29.73 -9.70
N GLN A 193 15.11 -29.21 -8.77
CA GLN A 193 14.28 -28.01 -8.94
C GLN A 193 14.89 -26.82 -8.19
N TRP A 194 14.75 -25.62 -8.73
CA TRP A 194 15.12 -24.40 -8.01
C TRP A 194 13.94 -23.96 -7.13
N LYS A 195 14.23 -23.68 -5.86
CA LYS A 195 13.27 -23.21 -4.87
C LYS A 195 13.77 -21.93 -4.25
N ILE A 196 12.87 -20.99 -3.98
CA ILE A 196 13.15 -19.82 -3.16
C ILE A 196 13.34 -20.32 -1.73
N THR A 197 14.42 -19.93 -1.08
CA THR A 197 14.78 -20.45 0.26
C THR A 197 14.17 -19.64 1.39
N LYS A 198 13.87 -18.36 1.13
CA LYS A 198 13.25 -17.44 2.06
C LYS A 198 12.47 -16.39 1.27
N VAL A 199 11.28 -16.05 1.77
CA VAL A 199 10.52 -14.87 1.37
C VAL A 199 10.78 -13.80 2.44
N ASP A 200 11.15 -12.59 2.03
CA ASP A 200 11.40 -11.47 2.93
C ASP A 200 10.16 -10.59 3.13
N THR A 201 10.21 -9.71 4.13
CA THR A 201 9.12 -8.78 4.46
C THR A 201 8.76 -7.91 3.27
N ASP A 202 9.73 -7.45 2.47
CA ASP A 202 9.48 -6.65 1.26
C ASP A 202 8.59 -7.40 0.26
N THR A 203 8.82 -8.71 0.08
CA THR A 203 7.93 -9.54 -0.75
C THR A 203 6.52 -9.61 -0.16
N ILE A 204 6.40 -9.83 1.15
CA ILE A 204 5.10 -9.89 1.83
C ILE A 204 4.36 -8.57 1.65
N ASN A 205 5.02 -7.44 1.89
CA ASN A 205 4.50 -6.09 1.68
C ASN A 205 4.05 -5.87 0.23
N VAL A 206 4.82 -6.31 -0.77
CA VAL A 206 4.40 -6.26 -2.18
C VAL A 206 3.08 -7.01 -2.41
N ILE A 207 2.96 -8.24 -1.88
CA ILE A 207 1.80 -9.12 -2.08
C ILE A 207 0.56 -8.59 -1.33
N THR A 208 0.77 -7.98 -0.18
CA THR A 208 -0.29 -7.43 0.68
C THR A 208 -0.47 -5.92 0.50
N ALA A 209 0.12 -5.33 -0.55
CA ALA A 209 0.08 -3.89 -0.82
C ALA A 209 0.37 -3.02 0.41
N ASN A 210 1.48 -3.29 1.10
CA ASN A 210 1.94 -2.60 2.31
C ASN A 210 1.03 -2.70 3.54
N PHE A 211 0.14 -3.69 3.60
CA PHE A 211 -0.70 -3.89 4.80
C PHE A 211 0.10 -3.95 6.11
N GLY A 212 1.26 -4.61 6.15
CA GLY A 212 2.11 -4.66 7.35
C GLY A 212 2.65 -3.30 7.78
N ALA A 213 3.10 -2.48 6.82
CA ALA A 213 3.56 -1.12 7.11
C ALA A 213 2.41 -0.23 7.58
N PHE A 214 1.23 -0.38 6.97
CA PHE A 214 0.02 0.30 7.40
C PHE A 214 -0.37 -0.08 8.84
N THR A 215 -0.30 -1.35 9.22
CA THR A 215 -0.60 -1.75 10.61
C THR A 215 0.40 -1.20 11.62
N GLU A 216 1.69 -1.13 11.27
CA GLU A 216 2.71 -0.49 12.12
C GLU A 216 2.44 1.03 12.28
N GLU A 217 2.04 1.71 11.20
CA GLU A 217 1.65 3.12 11.24
C GLU A 217 0.40 3.36 12.11
N LEU A 218 -0.59 2.47 12.02
CA LEU A 218 -1.77 2.51 12.89
C LEU A 218 -1.42 2.27 14.35
N GLU A 219 -0.56 1.30 14.65
CA GLU A 219 -0.14 1.02 16.02
C GLU A 219 0.58 2.23 16.62
N ASN A 220 1.49 2.85 15.86
CA ASN A 220 2.19 4.06 16.32
C ASN A 220 1.24 5.25 16.53
N SER A 221 0.29 5.49 15.62
CA SER A 221 -0.72 6.56 15.77
C SER A 221 -1.72 6.27 16.89
N THR A 222 -2.02 5.00 17.16
CA THR A 222 -2.86 4.58 18.30
C THR A 222 -2.10 4.71 19.62
N GLU A 223 -0.79 4.53 19.65
CA GLU A 223 0.05 4.85 20.81
C GLU A 223 0.07 6.37 21.09
N GLU A 224 0.08 7.21 20.06
CA GLU A 224 -0.04 8.68 20.20
C GLU A 224 -1.45 9.11 20.64
N LEU A 225 -2.51 8.49 20.12
CA LEU A 225 -3.90 8.73 20.54
C LEU A 225 -4.17 8.22 21.97
N ASN A 226 -3.65 7.05 22.35
CA ASN A 226 -3.73 6.55 23.72
C ASN A 226 -2.85 7.37 24.70
N ALA A 227 -1.74 7.94 24.24
CA ALA A 227 -0.96 8.89 25.03
C ALA A 227 -1.76 10.18 25.27
N MET A 228 -2.56 10.63 24.30
CA MET A 228 -3.49 11.76 24.49
C MET A 228 -4.72 11.41 25.36
N GLU A 229 -5.22 10.17 25.34
CA GLU A 229 -6.27 9.73 26.29
C GLU A 229 -5.74 9.45 27.71
N SER A 230 -4.44 9.16 27.86
CA SER A 230 -3.80 8.89 29.16
C SER A 230 -3.31 10.13 29.92
N GLU A 231 -3.36 11.33 29.33
CA GLU A 231 -2.91 12.57 29.98
C GLU A 231 -4.04 13.39 30.62
N GLY A 232 -5.02 12.68 31.19
CA GLY A 232 -5.86 13.20 32.27
C GLY A 232 -5.12 13.37 33.62
N THR A 233 -3.78 13.46 33.66
CA THR A 233 -3.02 13.84 34.87
C THR A 233 -1.62 14.38 34.55
N THR A 234 -1.40 15.61 35.00
CA THR A 234 -0.13 16.35 35.25
C THR A 234 0.69 16.92 34.09
N ALA A 235 0.67 18.25 34.03
CA ALA A 235 1.60 19.17 33.38
C ALA A 235 3.09 18.89 33.68
N ASP A 236 3.97 19.00 32.68
CA ASP A 236 4.88 20.15 32.53
C ASP A 236 5.67 20.15 31.19
N GLU A 237 5.80 21.35 30.63
CA GLU A 237 6.80 21.91 29.69
C GLU A 237 6.97 21.47 28.19
N PRO A 238 7.38 22.44 27.33
CA PRO A 238 7.12 22.43 25.88
C PRO A 238 8.28 21.89 25.05
N GLN A 239 7.96 21.24 23.93
CA GLN A 239 8.91 20.95 22.85
C GLN A 239 8.48 21.67 21.58
N THR A 240 9.21 22.74 21.27
CA THR A 240 9.31 23.32 19.92
C THR A 240 9.93 22.31 18.97
N GLN A 241 9.33 22.09 17.80
CA GLN A 241 10.06 21.53 16.67
C GLN A 241 9.58 22.13 15.34
N ASP A 242 10.59 22.54 14.58
CA ASP A 242 10.51 23.31 13.34
C ASP A 242 9.83 22.52 12.22
N ALA A 243 8.88 23.18 11.56
CA ALA A 243 8.34 22.73 10.28
C ALA A 243 9.35 23.06 9.17
N ASP A 244 9.88 22.01 8.52
CA ASP A 244 10.52 22.13 7.22
C ASP A 244 9.66 21.41 6.16
N SER A 245 9.64 22.04 5.00
CA SER A 245 8.66 21.99 3.95
C SER A 245 8.77 20.74 3.08
N SER A 246 7.63 20.20 2.63
CA SER A 246 7.57 19.53 1.33
C SER A 246 6.25 19.85 0.63
N ASP A 247 6.43 20.50 -0.51
CA ASP A 247 5.50 20.97 -1.52
C ASP A 247 4.75 19.80 -2.16
N ASP A 248 3.42 19.76 -2.05
CA ASP A 248 2.58 19.13 -3.06
C ASP A 248 1.25 19.87 -3.21
N THR A 249 0.77 19.94 -4.44
CA THR A 249 -0.12 21.02 -4.90
C THR A 249 -1.58 20.74 -4.53
N GLN A 250 -1.99 21.08 -3.31
CA GLN A 250 -3.40 21.11 -2.92
C GLN A 250 -3.90 22.56 -3.03
N THR A 251 -5.10 22.75 -3.59
CA THR A 251 -5.77 24.05 -3.68
C THR A 251 -6.05 24.58 -2.27
N THR A 252 -5.05 25.23 -1.66
CA THR A 252 -5.21 26.03 -0.45
C THR A 252 -6.14 27.19 -0.79
N SER A 253 -7.40 27.11 -0.37
CA SER A 253 -8.14 28.30 -0.02
C SER A 253 -7.27 29.11 0.93
N THR A 254 -7.01 30.37 0.61
CA THR A 254 -6.50 31.34 1.58
C THR A 254 -7.42 31.28 2.80
N ASP A 255 -6.89 30.92 3.96
CA ASP A 255 -7.60 31.00 5.24
C ASP A 255 -8.17 32.43 5.38
N ASP A 256 -9.48 32.56 5.20
CA ASP A 256 -10.21 33.82 5.30
C ASP A 256 -10.75 34.03 6.72
N GLY A 257 -10.37 33.15 7.66
CA GLY A 257 -10.81 33.15 9.05
C GLY A 257 -12.26 32.75 9.23
N ILE A 258 -12.90 32.15 8.21
CA ILE A 258 -14.28 31.67 8.25
C ILE A 258 -14.27 30.20 7.87
N LEU A 259 -14.86 29.38 8.73
CA LEU A 259 -14.91 27.94 8.55
C LEU A 259 -15.83 27.60 7.36
N ASP A 260 -15.23 27.15 6.26
CA ASP A 260 -15.84 26.80 4.96
C ASP A 260 -15.13 25.56 4.40
N TYR A 261 -15.62 24.39 4.83
CA TYR A 261 -15.02 23.10 4.50
C TYR A 261 -15.79 22.41 3.38
N SER A 262 -15.09 21.80 2.43
CA SER A 262 -15.70 21.04 1.33
C SER A 262 -14.89 19.80 1.01
N CYS A 263 -15.55 18.64 1.01
CA CYS A 263 -15.02 17.38 0.52
C CYS A 263 -16.01 16.70 -0.42
N ASP A 264 -15.71 15.50 -0.90
CA ASP A 264 -16.59 14.77 -1.82
C ASP A 264 -17.95 14.42 -1.20
N ARG A 265 -18.05 14.36 0.14
CA ARG A 265 -19.22 13.83 0.85
C ARG A 265 -20.11 14.90 1.47
N PHE A 266 -19.54 16.05 1.83
CA PHE A 266 -20.31 17.17 2.35
C PHE A 266 -19.60 18.51 2.17
N THR A 267 -20.36 19.59 2.36
CA THR A 267 -19.82 20.92 2.61
C THR A 267 -20.34 21.45 3.93
N VAL A 268 -19.50 22.16 4.68
CA VAL A 268 -19.90 22.93 5.87
C VAL A 268 -19.53 24.39 5.66
N LYS A 269 -20.48 25.29 5.89
CA LYS A 269 -20.26 26.74 5.90
C LYS A 269 -20.71 27.32 7.22
N TYR A 270 -19.80 27.93 7.96
CA TYR A 270 -20.12 28.66 9.18
C TYR A 270 -21.19 29.72 8.92
N ASP A 271 -22.15 29.83 9.85
CA ASP A 271 -23.22 30.83 9.80
C ASP A 271 -23.06 31.85 10.93
N ARG A 272 -23.11 31.37 12.18
CA ARG A 272 -23.07 32.21 13.38
C ARG A 272 -22.73 31.40 14.63
N HIS A 273 -22.45 32.10 15.73
CA HIS A 273 -22.42 31.52 17.06
C HIS A 273 -23.21 32.38 18.04
N GLU A 274 -23.59 31.78 19.17
CA GLU A 274 -24.18 32.49 20.30
C GLU A 274 -23.83 31.81 21.62
N LEU A 275 -24.01 32.54 22.72
CA LEU A 275 -23.85 32.01 24.07
C LEU A 275 -25.21 31.60 24.61
N ALA A 276 -25.27 30.43 25.25
CA ALA A 276 -26.46 29.90 25.91
C ALA A 276 -26.12 29.43 27.33
N GLU A 277 -27.13 28.94 28.05
CA GLU A 277 -26.99 28.33 29.38
C GLU A 277 -27.27 26.83 29.26
N ASP A 278 -26.44 26.01 29.90
CA ASP A 278 -26.64 24.55 30.00
C ASP A 278 -27.55 24.16 31.18
N TYR A 279 -27.94 22.88 31.27
CA TYR A 279 -28.76 22.38 32.39
C TYR A 279 -28.13 22.53 33.78
N SER A 280 -26.82 22.76 33.85
CA SER A 280 -26.08 23.01 35.10
C SER A 280 -25.98 24.50 35.44
N GLY A 281 -26.49 25.39 34.58
CA GLY A 281 -26.41 26.84 34.74
C GLY A 281 -25.09 27.45 34.27
N ASN A 282 -24.23 26.69 33.61
CA ASN A 282 -22.98 27.20 33.04
C ASN A 282 -23.21 27.78 31.65
N GLN A 283 -22.35 28.70 31.25
CA GLN A 283 -22.39 29.25 29.90
C GLN A 283 -21.82 28.25 28.89
N CYS A 284 -22.49 28.09 27.75
CA CYS A 284 -22.03 27.24 26.65
C CYS A 284 -22.05 28.01 25.32
N LEU A 285 -21.24 27.54 24.37
CA LEU A 285 -21.15 28.07 23.01
C LEU A 285 -22.01 27.23 22.08
N LEU A 286 -22.93 27.87 21.36
CA LEU A 286 -23.67 27.27 20.27
C LEU A 286 -23.06 27.70 18.93
N VAL A 287 -22.64 26.75 18.12
CA VAL A 287 -22.06 26.99 16.79
C VAL A 287 -23.03 26.52 15.73
N TYR A 288 -23.44 27.43 14.85
CA TYR A 288 -24.35 27.16 13.74
C TYR A 288 -23.60 27.16 12.42
N TYR A 289 -23.89 26.15 11.60
CA TYR A 289 -23.35 26.04 10.26
C TYR A 289 -24.35 25.41 9.29
N ASN A 290 -24.19 25.71 8.01
CA ASN A 290 -24.95 25.08 6.94
C ASN A 290 -24.22 23.83 6.48
N TYR A 291 -24.84 22.67 6.69
CA TYR A 291 -24.36 21.39 6.20
C TYR A 291 -25.09 21.03 4.91
N THR A 292 -24.34 20.71 3.86
CA THR A 292 -24.88 20.14 2.62
C THR A 292 -24.36 18.73 2.44
N ASN A 293 -25.26 17.75 2.31
CA ASN A 293 -24.87 16.39 1.96
C ASN A 293 -24.59 16.31 0.45
N THR A 294 -23.32 16.13 0.05
CA THR A 294 -22.93 15.98 -1.36
C THR A 294 -22.69 14.53 -1.76
N SER A 295 -22.83 13.59 -0.83
CA SER A 295 -22.77 12.16 -1.12
C SER A 295 -24.01 11.69 -1.92
N SER A 296 -23.96 10.44 -2.40
CA SER A 296 -25.05 9.84 -3.19
C SER A 296 -26.21 9.30 -2.35
N GLU A 297 -26.06 9.21 -1.02
CA GLU A 297 -27.02 8.59 -0.12
C GLU A 297 -27.39 9.53 1.02
N ALA A 298 -28.46 9.22 1.74
CA ALA A 298 -28.83 10.01 2.92
C ALA A 298 -27.88 9.69 4.08
N THR A 299 -27.47 10.71 4.85
CA THR A 299 -26.48 10.57 5.93
C THR A 299 -26.63 11.70 6.95
N GLN A 300 -26.14 11.46 8.17
CA GLN A 300 -26.21 12.40 9.29
C GLN A 300 -24.95 13.28 9.36
N PRO A 301 -25.06 14.58 9.70
CA PRO A 301 -23.91 15.43 9.97
C PRO A 301 -22.97 14.84 11.02
N MET A 302 -23.51 14.25 12.10
CA MET A 302 -22.71 13.59 13.16
C MET A 302 -21.80 12.46 12.67
N VAL A 303 -22.16 11.77 11.57
CA VAL A 303 -21.33 10.70 11.01
C VAL A 303 -20.18 11.27 10.16
N ASN A 304 -20.34 12.49 9.65
CA ASN A 304 -19.47 13.05 8.62
C ASN A 304 -18.56 14.16 9.11
N VAL A 305 -19.04 14.97 10.04
CA VAL A 305 -18.39 16.20 10.51
C VAL A 305 -17.75 15.96 11.87
N SER A 306 -16.44 16.20 11.96
CA SER A 306 -15.74 16.36 13.23
C SER A 306 -15.55 17.86 13.47
N LEU A 307 -16.33 18.45 14.36
CA LEU A 307 -16.15 19.83 14.80
C LEU A 307 -15.69 19.83 16.24
N ARG A 308 -14.51 20.37 16.50
CA ARG A 308 -13.95 20.55 17.83
C ARG A 308 -13.90 22.03 18.16
N ALA A 309 -14.19 22.36 19.41
CA ALA A 309 -13.89 23.67 19.97
C ALA A 309 -12.71 23.53 20.92
N VAL A 310 -11.70 24.38 20.77
CA VAL A 310 -10.50 24.43 21.61
C VAL A 310 -10.50 25.78 22.33
N GLN A 311 -10.41 25.74 23.66
CA GLN A 311 -10.31 26.91 24.50
C GLN A 311 -9.20 26.70 25.51
N ASN A 312 -8.33 27.71 25.70
CA ASN A 312 -7.16 27.61 26.58
C ASN A 312 -6.26 26.40 26.28
N ASN A 313 -6.07 26.08 24.98
CA ASN A 313 -5.26 24.94 24.50
C ASN A 313 -5.81 23.57 24.91
N GLU A 314 -7.07 23.49 25.34
CA GLU A 314 -7.72 22.24 25.70
C GLU A 314 -9.05 22.12 24.94
N ALA A 315 -9.42 20.89 24.54
CA ALA A 315 -10.71 20.65 23.90
C ALA A 315 -11.87 20.96 24.87
N CYS A 316 -12.93 21.57 24.34
CA CYS A 316 -14.22 21.73 25.00
C CYS A 316 -15.03 20.44 24.89
N GLU A 317 -15.73 20.09 25.96
CA GLU A 317 -16.68 18.98 25.96
C GLU A 317 -18.00 19.41 25.30
N ALA A 318 -18.84 18.43 24.95
CA ALA A 318 -20.18 18.71 24.46
C ALA A 318 -21.06 19.26 25.59
N ALA A 319 -21.73 20.40 25.34
CA ALA A 319 -22.67 20.96 26.31
C ALA A 319 -24.11 20.51 26.02
N PHE A 320 -24.95 20.54 27.05
CA PHE A 320 -26.40 20.30 26.93
C PHE A 320 -27.17 21.59 27.22
N PRO A 321 -27.44 22.42 26.19
CA PRO A 321 -28.17 23.68 26.38
C PRO A 321 -29.60 23.43 26.88
N VAL A 322 -30.12 24.35 27.69
CA VAL A 322 -31.52 24.32 28.18
C VAL A 322 -32.52 24.51 27.03
N ASP A 323 -32.18 25.43 26.13
CA ASP A 323 -32.99 25.72 24.95
C ASP A 323 -32.59 24.80 23.81
N ASP A 324 -33.59 24.15 23.22
CA ASP A 324 -33.44 23.24 22.07
C ASP A 324 -34.02 23.89 20.81
N ASN A 325 -33.45 23.55 19.65
CA ASN A 325 -33.92 24.05 18.36
C ASN A 325 -33.69 23.05 17.21
N GLU A 326 -34.40 23.27 16.10
CA GLU A 326 -34.36 22.39 14.92
C GLU A 326 -32.94 22.19 14.35
N ALA A 327 -32.03 23.16 14.50
CA ALA A 327 -30.66 22.98 14.03
C ALA A 327 -29.87 22.00 14.90
N MET A 328 -30.17 21.89 16.20
CA MET A 328 -29.58 20.87 17.07
C MET A 328 -30.09 19.47 16.67
N ASP A 329 -31.39 19.33 16.42
CA ASP A 329 -31.98 18.08 15.92
C ASP A 329 -31.34 17.63 14.59
N ASN A 330 -31.06 18.58 13.69
CA ASN A 330 -30.45 18.30 12.39
C ASN A 330 -29.06 17.66 12.48
N TYR A 331 -28.33 17.82 13.59
CA TYR A 331 -27.04 17.17 13.79
C TYR A 331 -27.14 15.63 13.73
N MET A 332 -28.23 15.09 14.27
CA MET A 332 -28.52 13.65 14.30
C MET A 332 -29.49 13.20 13.18
N ALA A 333 -30.14 14.15 12.50
CA ALA A 333 -31.11 13.84 11.47
C ALA A 333 -30.47 13.26 10.21
N GLU A 334 -31.17 12.34 9.55
CA GLU A 334 -30.77 11.80 8.25
C GLU A 334 -31.08 12.83 7.14
N ILE A 335 -30.03 13.35 6.51
CA ILE A 335 -30.13 14.41 5.50
C ILE A 335 -30.05 13.79 4.10
N PRO A 336 -31.08 13.94 3.24
CA PRO A 336 -31.05 13.41 1.89
C PRO A 336 -29.91 13.98 1.03
N ALA A 337 -29.42 13.20 0.07
CA ALA A 337 -28.42 13.63 -0.89
C ALA A 337 -28.82 14.93 -1.61
N GLY A 338 -27.89 15.89 -1.68
CA GLY A 338 -28.06 17.20 -2.30
C GLY A 338 -28.79 18.24 -1.43
N ASN A 339 -29.28 17.89 -0.25
CA ASN A 339 -29.98 18.84 0.62
C ASN A 339 -29.02 19.59 1.54
N THR A 340 -29.40 20.83 1.84
CA THR A 340 -28.73 21.69 2.82
C THR A 340 -29.64 21.92 4.03
N VAL A 341 -29.09 21.81 5.23
CA VAL A 341 -29.77 22.12 6.50
C VAL A 341 -28.88 22.96 7.40
N SER A 342 -29.49 23.74 8.30
CA SER A 342 -28.75 24.38 9.39
C SER A 342 -28.54 23.35 10.50
N VAL A 343 -27.31 23.24 10.99
CA VAL A 343 -26.89 22.35 12.07
C VAL A 343 -26.31 23.19 13.21
N CYS A 344 -26.59 22.79 14.45
CA CYS A 344 -26.05 23.40 15.65
C CYS A 344 -25.33 22.35 16.50
N GLN A 345 -24.11 22.65 16.92
CA GLN A 345 -23.38 21.89 17.94
C GLN A 345 -23.07 22.81 19.14
N SER A 346 -23.07 22.23 20.33
CA SER A 346 -22.92 22.94 21.60
C SER A 346 -21.66 22.50 22.35
N PHE A 347 -20.90 23.46 22.87
CA PHE A 347 -19.62 23.23 23.56
C PHE A 347 -19.59 23.89 24.92
N GLU A 348 -19.05 23.19 25.93
CA GLU A 348 -18.85 23.73 27.27
C GLU A 348 -17.73 24.77 27.25
N LEU A 349 -18.01 25.97 27.78
CA LEU A 349 -17.01 27.02 27.90
C LEU A 349 -16.33 26.94 29.27
N LYS A 350 -15.00 27.11 29.25
CA LYS A 350 -14.16 27.18 30.44
C LYS A 350 -14.13 28.58 31.03
N ASP A 351 -14.08 29.58 30.15
CA ASP A 351 -14.14 30.99 30.48
C ASP A 351 -14.57 31.85 29.26
N THR A 352 -14.31 33.15 29.30
CA THR A 352 -14.68 34.11 28.25
C THR A 352 -13.56 34.37 27.24
N SER A 353 -12.50 33.55 27.21
CA SER A 353 -11.43 33.63 26.21
C SER A 353 -11.92 33.19 24.84
N ASP A 354 -11.13 33.48 23.82
CA ASP A 354 -11.44 33.09 22.45
C ASP A 354 -11.51 31.57 22.30
N VAL A 355 -12.36 31.11 21.38
CA VAL A 355 -12.50 29.69 21.06
C VAL A 355 -12.03 29.47 19.64
N THR A 356 -11.14 28.51 19.44
CA THR A 356 -10.75 28.05 18.10
C THR A 356 -11.59 26.86 17.72
N LEU A 357 -12.34 26.97 16.63
CA LEU A 357 -13.01 25.87 15.99
C LEU A 357 -12.03 25.16 15.06
N GLU A 358 -12.03 23.83 15.11
CA GLU A 358 -11.32 22.95 14.21
C GLU A 358 -12.34 22.02 13.56
N LEU A 359 -12.49 22.09 12.23
CA LEU A 359 -13.37 21.21 11.49
C LEU A 359 -12.58 20.32 10.55
N SER A 360 -12.88 19.02 10.63
CA SER A 360 -12.38 18.03 9.70
C SER A 360 -13.43 16.97 9.38
N GLU A 361 -13.05 16.07 8.49
CA GLU A 361 -13.81 14.89 8.18
C GLU A 361 -13.76 13.87 9.33
N ALA A 362 -14.91 13.49 9.91
CA ALA A 362 -14.96 12.51 10.99
C ALA A 362 -14.41 11.14 10.54
N TYR A 363 -13.66 10.47 11.41
CA TYR A 363 -13.01 9.16 11.15
C TYR A 363 -12.00 9.19 9.99
N SER A 364 -11.50 10.35 9.59
CA SER A 364 -10.49 10.47 8.52
C SER A 364 -9.07 10.38 9.04
N PHE A 365 -8.17 9.90 8.18
CA PHE A 365 -6.72 9.95 8.39
C PHE A 365 -6.06 11.10 7.62
N ASN A 366 -6.85 11.98 6.99
CA ASN A 366 -6.32 13.19 6.37
C ASN A 366 -5.98 14.24 7.44
N GLU A 367 -4.98 15.07 7.14
CA GLU A 367 -4.56 16.21 7.98
C GLU A 367 -5.32 17.50 7.60
N ASP A 368 -6.39 17.37 6.83
CA ASP A 368 -7.16 18.49 6.31
C ASP A 368 -8.12 19.01 7.40
N VAL A 369 -7.68 20.07 8.08
CA VAL A 369 -8.41 20.74 9.15
C VAL A 369 -8.59 22.21 8.77
N ASP A 370 -9.84 22.65 8.72
CA ASP A 370 -10.19 24.06 8.59
C ASP A 370 -10.41 24.67 9.98
N THR A 371 -9.97 25.92 10.19
CA THR A 371 -9.98 26.55 11.51
C THR A 371 -10.59 27.94 11.51
N GLN A 372 -11.28 28.27 12.59
CA GLN A 372 -11.83 29.61 12.79
C GLN A 372 -11.74 30.00 14.26
N THR A 373 -11.16 31.16 14.57
CA THR A 373 -11.16 31.69 15.94
C THR A 373 -12.34 32.63 16.16
N LEU A 374 -13.18 32.29 17.14
CA LEU A 374 -14.32 33.08 17.59
C LEU A 374 -13.93 33.94 18.78
N LYS A 375 -14.22 35.24 18.68
CA LYS A 375 -14.15 36.18 19.81
C LYS A 375 -15.47 36.15 20.56
N LEU A 376 -15.45 35.81 21.85
CA LEU A 376 -16.65 35.77 22.68
C LEU A 376 -17.05 37.15 23.24
N GLN A 377 -16.30 38.22 22.92
CA GLN A 377 -16.48 39.60 23.40
C GLN A 377 -16.69 40.62 22.28
#